data_AF-A0A7U6KDY1-F1
#
_entry.id   AF-A0A7U6KDY1-F1
#
_cell.length_a   1.000
_cell.length_b   1.000
_cell.length_c   1.000
_cell.angle_alpha   90.00
_cell.angle_beta   90.00
_cell.angle_gamma   90.00
#
_symmetry.space_group_name_H-M   'P 1'
#
loop_
_entity.id
_entity.type
_entity.pdbx_description
1 polymer ?
#
loop_
_entity_poly.entity_id
_entity_poly.type
_entity_poly.pdbx_seq_one_letter_code
_entity_poly.pdbx_strand_id
1 'polypeptide(L)'
;MQSEGIVRKLDELGRITIPKEIRDSLNLHEKDPVDIIPTDDGILLKISKDKEQVLKELVLEAANTDKEALMSLLKDIFNDLGERFEVG
;
A
#
# COMPACT_ATOMS: atom_id res chain seq x y z
N MET A 1 16.50 -3.14 18.72
CA MET A 1 15.88 -4.45 19.03
C MET A 1 16.45 -5.45 18.03
N GLN A 2 17.13 -6.49 18.49
CA GLN A 2 17.57 -7.57 17.61
C GLN A 2 16.31 -8.31 17.15
N SER A 3 15.97 -8.20 15.88
CA SER A 3 14.76 -8.81 15.31
C SER A 3 15.04 -10.28 15.04
N GLU A 4 15.02 -11.11 16.08
CA GLU A 4 14.88 -12.55 15.89
C GLU A 4 13.54 -12.77 15.17
N GLY A 5 13.59 -13.20 13.91
CA GLY A 5 12.41 -13.44 13.10
C GLY A 5 11.51 -14.51 13.73
N ILE A 6 10.20 -14.39 13.53
CA ILE A 6 9.23 -15.38 14.02
C ILE A 6 9.05 -16.47 12.97
N VAL A 7 9.33 -17.72 13.33
CA VAL A 7 9.10 -18.88 12.45
C VAL A 7 7.65 -19.36 12.58
N ARG A 8 6.98 -19.53 11.43
CA ARG A 8 5.64 -20.13 11.31
C ARG A 8 5.61 -21.19 10.23
N LYS A 9 4.89 -22.28 10.50
CA LYS A 9 4.62 -23.31 9.51
C LYS A 9 3.47 -22.85 8.61
N LEU A 10 3.52 -23.27 7.36
CA LEU A 10 2.37 -23.18 6.46
C LEU A 10 1.31 -24.17 6.92
N ASP A 11 0.04 -23.83 6.67
CA ASP A 11 -1.03 -24.80 6.76
C ASP A 11 -1.13 -25.67 5.49
N GLU A 12 -2.10 -26.58 5.47
CA GLU A 12 -2.32 -27.53 4.36
C GLU A 12 -2.63 -26.85 3.01
N LEU A 13 -3.00 -25.56 3.02
CA LEU A 13 -3.32 -24.79 1.82
C LEU A 13 -2.18 -23.84 1.43
N GLY A 14 -1.05 -23.86 2.14
CA GLY A 14 0.08 -22.97 1.88
C GLY A 14 -0.11 -21.55 2.42
N ARG A 15 -1.03 -21.33 3.38
CA ARG A 15 -1.22 -20.02 4.02
C ARG A 15 -0.30 -19.87 5.22
N ILE A 16 0.13 -18.64 5.49
CA ILE A 16 0.91 -18.28 6.68
C ILE A 16 0.07 -17.41 7.63
N THR A 17 0.21 -17.63 8.93
CA THR A 17 -0.45 -16.79 9.96
C THR A 17 0.45 -15.62 10.36
N ILE A 18 -0.10 -14.40 10.31
CA ILE A 18 0.54 -13.20 10.87
C ILE A 18 0.19 -13.10 12.37
N PRO A 19 1.18 -13.12 13.29
CA PRO A 19 0.97 -12.97 14.72
C PRO A 19 0.14 -11.73 15.06
N LYS A 20 -0.65 -11.82 16.15
CA LYS A 20 -1.58 -10.75 16.54
C LYS A 20 -0.85 -9.44 16.81
N GLU A 21 0.32 -9.50 17.42
CA GLU A 21 1.13 -8.33 17.80
C GLU A 21 1.57 -7.53 16.57
N ILE A 22 1.93 -8.23 15.49
CA ILE A 22 2.29 -7.61 14.21
C ILE A 22 1.05 -7.01 13.55
N ARG A 23 -0.08 -7.72 13.58
CA ARG A 23 -1.34 -7.22 13.02
C ARG A 23 -1.80 -5.94 13.72
N ASP A 24 -1.78 -5.91 15.05
CA ASP A 24 -2.19 -4.75 15.84
C ASP A 24 -1.25 -3.55 15.57
N SER A 25 0.07 -3.79 15.47
CA SER A 25 1.05 -2.73 15.17
C SER A 25 0.91 -2.14 13.76
N LEU A 26 0.44 -2.96 12.81
CA LEU A 26 0.23 -2.58 11.42
C LEU A 26 -1.22 -2.16 11.11
N ASN A 27 -2.10 -2.18 12.12
CA ASN A 27 -3.54 -1.97 11.97
C ASN A 27 -4.16 -2.85 10.87
N LEU A 28 -3.74 -4.13 10.83
CA LEU A 28 -4.22 -5.13 9.86
C LEU A 28 -5.39 -5.93 10.45
N HIS A 29 -6.55 -5.79 9.82
CA HIS A 29 -7.79 -6.45 10.18
C HIS A 29 -8.10 -7.65 9.27
N GLU A 30 -9.15 -8.37 9.62
CA GLU A 30 -9.61 -9.51 8.80
C GLU A 30 -10.03 -9.02 7.41
N LYS A 31 -9.59 -9.72 6.37
CA LYS A 31 -9.84 -9.42 4.94
C LYS A 31 -9.15 -8.17 4.39
N ASP A 32 -8.30 -7.52 5.18
CA ASP A 32 -7.47 -6.45 4.65
C ASP A 32 -6.55 -6.97 3.55
N PRO A 33 -6.45 -6.25 2.42
CA PRO A 33 -5.61 -6.66 1.30
C PRO A 33 -4.12 -6.54 1.67
N VAL A 34 -3.36 -7.56 1.28
CA VAL A 34 -1.90 -7.61 1.45
C VAL A 34 -1.27 -8.00 0.12
N ASP A 35 -0.33 -7.18 -0.34
CA ASP A 35 0.47 -7.45 -1.52
C ASP A 35 1.58 -8.43 -1.15
N ILE A 36 1.69 -9.51 -1.92
CA ILE A 36 2.79 -10.49 -1.83
C ILE A 36 3.73 -10.24 -3.00
N ILE A 37 4.93 -9.78 -2.69
CA ILE A 37 5.93 -9.38 -3.70
C ILE A 37 7.11 -10.36 -3.61
N PRO A 38 7.39 -11.13 -4.67
CA PRO A 38 8.57 -12.00 -4.70
C PRO A 38 9.86 -11.16 -4.76
N THR A 39 10.89 -11.60 -4.05
CA THR A 39 12.23 -11.01 -4.05
C THR A 39 13.28 -12.11 -4.22
N ASP A 40 14.54 -11.74 -4.45
CA ASP A 40 15.63 -12.72 -4.63
C ASP A 40 15.85 -13.59 -3.37
N ASP A 41 15.63 -13.00 -2.19
CA ASP A 41 15.83 -13.65 -0.90
C ASP A 41 14.53 -14.18 -0.26
N GLY A 42 13.38 -14.10 -0.95
CA GLY A 42 12.11 -14.62 -0.45
C GLY A 42 10.86 -13.84 -0.88
N ILE A 43 10.05 -13.44 0.10
CA ILE A 43 8.81 -12.68 -0.12
C ILE A 43 8.75 -11.45 0.78
N LEU A 44 8.29 -10.34 0.22
CA LEU A 44 7.92 -9.13 0.95
C LEU A 44 6.40 -9.04 1.03
N LEU A 45 5.87 -8.90 2.24
CA LEU A 45 4.45 -8.61 2.48
C LEU A 45 4.29 -7.11 2.71
N LYS A 46 3.44 -6.47 1.92
CA LYS A 46 3.12 -5.04 2.05
C LYS A 46 1.62 -4.88 2.25
N ILE A 47 1.22 -4.06 3.22
CA ILE A 47 -0.19 -3.72 3.41
C ILE A 47 -0.66 -2.95 2.18
N SER A 48 -1.64 -3.50 1.46
CA SER A 48 -2.19 -2.82 0.30
C SER A 48 -3.02 -1.66 0.82
N LYS A 49 -2.57 -0.44 0.54
CA LYS A 49 -3.41 0.72 0.80
C LYS A 49 -4.40 0.86 -0.35
N ASP A 50 -5.66 1.11 -0.01
CA ASP A 50 -6.64 1.51 -1.01
C ASP A 50 -6.14 2.79 -1.69
N LYS A 51 -5.90 2.71 -3.01
CA LYS A 51 -5.39 3.83 -3.80
C LYS A 51 -6.34 5.02 -3.73
N GLU A 52 -7.64 4.78 -3.65
CA GLU A 52 -8.64 5.85 -3.52
C GLU A 52 -8.49 6.53 -2.15
N GLN A 53 -8.28 5.77 -1.08
CA GLN A 53 -8.07 6.30 0.25
C GLN A 53 -6.74 7.08 0.37
N VAL A 54 -5.66 6.55 -0.19
CA VAL A 54 -4.35 7.24 -0.25
C VAL A 54 -4.47 8.56 -1.01
N LEU A 55 -5.16 8.55 -2.15
CA LEU A 55 -5.40 9.77 -2.92
C LEU A 55 -6.23 10.78 -2.13
N LYS A 56 -7.29 10.34 -1.44
CA LYS A 56 -8.09 11.20 -0.57
C LYS A 56 -7.26 11.81 0.55
N GLU A 57 -6.46 11.01 1.25
CA GLU A 57 -5.55 11.49 2.31
C GLU A 57 -4.56 12.53 1.77
N LEU A 58 -3.91 12.25 0.62
CA LEU A 58 -3.02 13.19 -0.05
C LEU A 58 -3.72 14.50 -0.44
N VAL A 59 -4.92 14.43 -1.00
CA VAL A 59 -5.70 15.62 -1.37
C VAL A 59 -6.13 16.41 -0.14
N LEU A 60 -6.53 15.75 0.95
CA LEU A 60 -6.89 16.37 2.23
C LEU A 60 -5.70 17.08 2.88
N GLU A 61 -4.53 16.43 2.91
CA GLU A 61 -3.28 17.04 3.40
C GLU A 61 -2.89 18.25 2.55
N ALA A 62 -2.96 18.11 1.23
CA ALA A 62 -2.59 19.17 0.31
C ALA A 62 -3.62 20.31 0.22
N ALA A 63 -4.89 20.09 0.61
CA ALA A 63 -5.89 21.15 0.75
C ALA A 63 -5.61 22.12 1.92
N ASN A 64 -4.70 21.75 2.84
CA ASN A 64 -4.12 22.69 3.82
C ASN A 64 -2.97 23.54 3.23
N THR A 65 -2.55 23.24 2.02
CA THR A 65 -1.69 24.08 1.17
C THR A 65 -2.59 24.76 0.11
N ASP A 66 -2.10 25.82 -0.53
CA ASP A 66 -2.84 26.59 -1.53
C ASP A 66 -3.53 25.67 -2.57
N LYS A 67 -4.86 25.62 -2.47
CA LYS A 67 -5.75 24.74 -3.21
C LYS A 67 -5.61 24.92 -4.73
N GLU A 68 -5.27 26.11 -5.19
CA GLU A 68 -5.13 26.39 -6.63
C GLU A 68 -3.89 25.73 -7.23
N ALA A 69 -2.76 25.78 -6.52
CA ALA A 69 -1.50 25.15 -6.96
C ALA A 69 -1.61 23.63 -7.04
N LEU A 70 -2.27 23.01 -6.05
CA LEU A 70 -2.53 21.57 -6.04
C LEU A 70 -3.38 21.13 -7.24
N MET A 71 -4.45 21.88 -7.52
CA MET A 71 -5.37 21.55 -8.61
C MET A 71 -4.71 21.68 -9.99
N SER A 72 -3.77 22.62 -10.15
CA SER A 72 -2.94 22.72 -11.35
C SER A 72 -2.03 21.49 -11.50
N LEU A 73 -1.28 21.15 -10.44
CA LEU A 73 -0.34 20.02 -10.45
C LEU A 73 -1.06 18.69 -10.73
N LEU A 74 -2.23 18.47 -10.11
CA LEU A 74 -3.03 17.27 -10.34
C LEU A 74 -3.50 17.19 -11.80
N LYS A 75 -3.96 18.30 -12.39
CA LYS A 75 -4.33 18.34 -13.82
C LYS A 75 -3.16 17.95 -14.72
N ASP A 76 -1.98 18.46 -14.44
CA ASP A 76 -0.78 18.17 -15.23
C ASP A 76 -0.41 16.69 -15.12
N ILE A 77 -0.43 16.12 -13.91
CA ILE A 77 -0.18 14.69 -13.68
C ILE A 77 -1.22 13.81 -14.40
N PHE A 78 -2.51 14.17 -14.33
CA PHE A 78 -3.57 13.39 -14.98
C PHE A 78 -3.48 13.45 -16.50
N ASN A 79 -3.13 14.59 -17.09
CA ASN A 79 -2.88 14.70 -18.53
C ASN A 79 -1.70 13.84 -18.95
N ASP A 80 -0.57 13.91 -18.23
CA ASP A 80 0.62 13.10 -18.50
C ASP A 80 0.34 11.59 -18.38
N LEU A 81 -0.55 11.20 -17.45
CA LEU A 81 -0.98 9.81 -17.33
C LEU A 81 -1.95 9.42 -18.45
N GLY A 82 -2.90 10.27 -18.81
CA GLY A 82 -3.86 10.03 -19.89
C GLY A 82 -3.17 9.79 -21.24
N GLU A 83 -2.17 10.60 -21.57
CA GLU A 83 -1.37 10.42 -22.79
C GLU A 83 -0.58 9.09 -22.80
N ARG A 84 -0.22 8.54 -21.64
CA ARG A 84 0.48 7.25 -21.53
C ARG A 84 -0.43 6.04 -21.70
N PHE A 85 -1.75 6.18 -21.54
CA PHE A 85 -2.72 5.08 -21.67
C PHE A 85 -3.51 5.12 -22.99
N GLU A 86 -3.45 6.20 -23.77
CA GLU A 86 -4.05 6.27 -25.12
C GLU A 86 -3.17 5.66 -26.24
N VAL A 87 -2.01 5.10 -25.89
CA VAL A 87 -1.19 4.30 -26.82
C VAL A 87 -1.31 2.82 -26.47
N GLY A 88 -2.42 2.21 -26.88
CA GLY A 88 -2.71 0.78 -26.73
C GLY A 88 -3.93 0.34 -27.53
#